data_AF-A0A5J6SM50-F1
#
_entry.id   AF-A0A5J6SM50-F1
#
_cell.length_a   1.000
_cell.length_b   1.000
_cell.length_c   1.000
_cell.angle_alpha   90.00
_cell.angle_beta   90.00
_cell.angle_gamma   90.00
#
_symmetry.space_group_name_H-M   'P 1'
#
loop_
_entity.id
_entity.type
_entity.pdbx_description
1 polymer ?
#
loop_
_entity_poly.entity_id
_entity_poly.type
_entity_poly.pdbx_seq_one_letter_code
_entity_poly.pdbx_strand_id
1 'polypeptide(L)' 'MTLRIAKGVPDLLKYLEDNGVELSLSTIYRLIRKQEIPFKRINTQTLLFDLNKIDRWIVGDDE' A
#
# COMPACT_ATOMS: atom_id res chain seq x y z
N MET A 1 12.53 11.45 -11.02
CA MET A 1 11.83 10.63 -9.99
C MET A 1 10.76 9.83 -10.70
N THR A 2 10.86 8.50 -10.67
CA THR A 2 9.89 7.61 -11.32
C THR A 2 8.71 7.40 -10.39
N LEU A 3 7.49 7.76 -10.84
CA LEU A 3 6.27 7.48 -10.09
C LEU A 3 6.01 5.97 -10.08
N ARG A 4 6.14 5.34 -8.91
CA ARG A 4 5.88 3.91 -8.69
C ARG A 4 4.54 3.76 -7.98
N ILE A 5 3.51 3.38 -8.73
CA ILE A 5 2.14 3.31 -8.23
C ILE A 5 1.61 1.89 -8.39
N ALA A 6 1.19 1.29 -7.28
CA ALA A 6 0.42 0.06 -7.30
C ALA A 6 -1.08 0.34 -7.41
N LYS A 7 -1.76 -0.37 -8.31
CA LYS A 7 -3.20 -0.18 -8.59
C LYS A 7 -4.03 -1.24 -7.88
N GLY A 8 -4.68 -0.83 -6.80
CA GLY A 8 -5.52 -1.71 -6.00
C GLY A 8 -4.72 -2.61 -5.05
N VAL A 9 -5.47 -3.33 -4.22
CA VAL A 9 -4.91 -4.22 -3.19
C VAL A 9 -4.10 -5.40 -3.76
N PRO A 10 -4.51 -6.07 -4.86
CA PRO A 10 -3.75 -7.20 -5.39
C PRO A 10 -2.34 -6.83 -5.85
N ASP A 11 -2.20 -5.66 -6.48
CA ASP A 11 -0.92 -5.17 -6.99
C ASP A 11 0.02 -4.77 -5.85
N LEU A 12 -0.55 -4.15 -4.79
CA LEU A 12 0.19 -3.86 -3.56
C LEU A 12 0.65 -5.15 -2.86
N LEU A 13 -0.23 -6.15 -2.73
CA LEU A 13 0.12 -7.42 -2.09
C LEU A 13 1.29 -8.12 -2.79
N LYS A 14 1.24 -8.16 -4.12
CA LYS A 14 2.34 -8.72 -4.93
C LYS A 14 3.65 -7.96 -4.68
N TYR A 15 3.59 -6.64 -4.62
CA TYR A 15 4.76 -5.83 -4.31
C TYR A 15 5.32 -6.14 -2.91
N LEU A 16 4.45 -6.24 -1.90
CA LEU A 16 4.85 -6.54 -0.53
C LEU A 16 5.49 -7.93 -0.42
N GLU A 17 4.90 -8.93 -1.06
CA GLU A 17 5.43 -10.30 -1.10
C GLU A 17 6.82 -10.36 -1.75
N ASP A 18 7.03 -9.64 -2.86
CA ASP A 18 8.33 -9.54 -3.54
C ASP A 18 9.40 -8.85 -2.68
N ASN A 19 9.00 -7.94 -1.78
CA ASN A 19 9.88 -7.27 -0.82
C ASN A 19 9.99 -8.01 0.53
N GLY A 20 9.48 -9.24 0.62
CA GLY A 20 9.57 -10.08 1.83
C GLY A 20 8.58 -9.72 2.95
N VAL A 21 7.57 -8.92 2.65
CA VAL A 21 6.51 -8.54 3.59
C VAL A 21 5.24 -9.32 3.27
N GLU A 22 5.02 -10.41 4.02
CA GLU A 22 3.79 -11.20 3.89
C GLU A 22 2.64 -10.58 4.70
N LEU A 23 1.66 -10.03 4.00
CA LEU A 23 0.41 -9.54 4.60
C LEU A 23 -0.79 -10.24 3.97
N SER A 24 -1.76 -10.64 4.81
CA SER A 24 -3.03 -11.14 4.32
C SER A 24 -3.87 -10.02 3.68
N LEU A 25 -4.64 -10.35 2.65
CA LEU A 25 -5.58 -9.43 2.00
C LEU A 25 -6.54 -8.76 3.00
N SER A 26 -7.05 -9.53 3.97
CA SER A 26 -7.89 -9.03 5.07
C SER A 26 -7.18 -7.97 5.93
N THR A 27 -5.88 -8.15 6.20
CA THR A 27 -5.06 -7.20 6.94
C THR A 27 -4.90 -5.90 6.17
N ILE A 28 -4.59 -5.95 4.87
CA ILE A 28 -4.50 -4.75 4.03
C ILE A 28 -5.83 -3.98 4.03
N TYR A 29 -6.96 -4.66 3.83
CA TYR A 29 -8.28 -4.02 3.90
C TYR A 29 -8.57 -3.42 5.28
N ARG A 30 -8.13 -4.05 6.36
CA ARG A 30 -8.25 -3.50 7.71
C ARG A 30 -7.43 -2.22 7.86
N LEU A 31 -6.18 -2.21 7.41
CA LEU A 31 -5.29 -1.05 7.45
C LEU A 31 -5.86 0.12 6.63
N ILE A 32 -6.40 -0.17 5.43
CA ILE A 32 -7.08 0.83 4.59
C ILE A 32 -8.28 1.42 5.32
N ARG A 33 -9.12 0.58 5.95
CA ARG A 33 -10.28 1.05 6.73
C ARG A 33 -9.90 1.92 7.92
N LYS A 34 -8.79 1.58 8.59
CA LYS A 34 -8.25 2.33 9.72
C LYS A 34 -7.39 3.54 9.32
N GLN A 35 -7.12 3.71 8.03
CA GLN A 35 -6.19 4.72 7.51
C GLN A 35 -4.75 4.60 8.06
N GLU A 36 -4.35 3.38 8.41
CA GLU A 36 -3.02 3.05 8.96
C GLU A 36 -1.99 2.71 7.86
N ILE A 37 -2.37 2.78 6.58
CA ILE A 37 -1.49 2.53 5.43
C ILE A 37 -1.66 3.67 4.41
N PRO A 38 -0.60 4.17 3.77
CA PRO A 38 -0.73 5.25 2.81
C PRO A 38 -1.44 4.78 1.53
N PHE A 39 -2.63 5.32 1.28
CA PHE A 39 -3.38 5.09 0.05
C PHE A 39 -3.99 6.40 -0.49
N LYS A 40 -4.26 6.41 -1.80
CA LYS A 40 -4.99 7.49 -2.47
C LYS A 40 -6.21 6.91 -3.17
N ARG A 41 -7.39 7.43 -2.84
CA ARG A 41 -8.63 7.08 -3.54
C ARG A 41 -8.85 8.05 -4.70
N ILE A 42 -8.93 7.53 -5.92
CA ILE A 42 -9.19 8.34 -7.12
C ILE A 42 -10.69 8.42 -7.43
N ASN A 43 -11.41 7.34 -7.16
CA ASN A 43 -12.86 7.21 -7.35
C ASN A 43 -13.38 6.16 -6.36
N THR A 44 -14.68 5.83 -6.42
CA THR A 44 -15.33 4.93 -5.46
C THR A 44 -14.76 3.51 -5.45
N GLN A 45 -14.10 3.07 -6.53
CA GLN A 45 -13.65 1.69 -6.73
C GLN A 45 -12.13 1.51 -6.83
N THR A 46 -11.37 2.57 -7.12
CA THR A 46 -9.93 2.49 -7.38
C THR A 46 -9.13 3.12 -6.25
N LEU A 47 -8.31 2.28 -5.62
CA LEU A 47 -7.27 2.66 -4.68
C LEU A 47 -5.92 2.64 -5.40
N LEU A 48 -5.12 3.68 -5.18
CA LEU A 48 -3.73 3.77 -5.62
C LEU A 48 -2.83 3.79 -4.40
N PHE A 49 -1.72 3.07 -4.48
CA PHE A 49 -0.70 3.05 -3.44
C PHE A 49 0.60 3.58 -4.03
N ASP A 50 1.14 4.64 -3.43
CA ASP A 50 2.45 5.16 -3.81
C ASP A 50 3.51 4.30 -3.13
N LEU A 51 4.26 3.54 -3.93
CA LEU A 51 5.20 2.56 -3.40
C LEU A 51 6.31 3.24 -2.58
N ASN A 52 6.69 4.49 -2.90
CA ASN A 52 7.67 5.21 -2.07
C ASN A 52 7.12 5.52 -0.67
N LYS A 53 5.81 5.80 -0.56
CA LYS A 53 5.17 6.01 0.75
C LYS A 53 5.01 4.70 1.50
N ILE A 54 4.72 3.62 0.77
CA ILE A 54 4.63 2.28 1.33
C ILE A 54 5.99 1.84 1.87
N ASP A 55 7.09 2.07 1.14
CA ASP A 55 8.44 1.77 1.62
C ASP A 55 8.76 2.48 2.93
N ARG A 56 8.46 3.79 3.02
CA ARG A 56 8.63 4.56 4.27
C ARG A 56 7.77 4.03 5.41
N TRP A 57 6.52 3.70 5.11
CA TRP A 57 5.58 3.11 6.07
C TRP A 57 6.07 1.75 6.60
N ILE A 58 6.64 0.89 5.74
CA ILE A 58 7.22 -0.40 6.14
C ILE A 58 8.41 -0.20 7.08
N VAL A 59 9.27 0.77 6.77
CA VAL A 59 10.45 1.10 7.60
C VAL A 59 10.05 1.71 8.95
N GLY A 60 8.82 2.21 9.08
CA GLY A 60 8.36 2.91 10.27
C GLY A 60 8.96 4.32 10.40
N ASP A 61 9.35 4.91 9.26
CA ASP A 61 9.90 6.26 9.18
C ASP A 61 8.74 7.27 9.28
N ASP A 62 8.33 7.52 10.51
CA ASP A 62 7.32 8.52 10.92
C ASP A 62 8.07 9.80 11.30
N GLU A 63 8.64 10.50 10.30
CA GLU A 63 9.25 11.84 10.47
C GLU A 63 8.45 12.93 9.74
#